data_AF-A0A382C6Y9-F1
#
_entry.id   AF-A0A382C6Y9-F1
#
_cell.length_a   1.000
_cell.length_b   1.000
_cell.length_c   1.000
_cell.angle_alpha   90.00
_cell.angle_beta   90.00
_cell.angle_gamma   90.00
#
_symmetry.space_group_name_H-M   'P 1'
#
loop_
_entity.id
_entity.type
_entity.pdbx_description
1 polymer ?
#
loop_
_entity_poly.entity_id
_entity_poly.type
_entity_poly.pdbx_seq_one_letter_code
_entity_poly.pdbx_strand_id
1 'polypeptide(L)'
;MLNETKKEVDLLDLKNIVESNHKIMGLDLGKKRIGVSISTSDISGALPLRTIQYSGINDLVDELSKIIKTHNVKAMVIGLPINMDGS
;
A
#
# COMPACT_ATOMS: atom_id res chain seq x y z
N MET A 1 -8.08 -18.79 -13.41
CA MET A 1 -8.67 -18.34 -12.14
C MET A 1 -8.76 -16.83 -12.24
N LEU A 2 -9.97 -16.27 -12.31
CA LEU A 2 -10.15 -14.82 -12.37
C LEU A 2 -9.61 -14.25 -11.06
N ASN A 3 -8.55 -13.44 -11.13
CA ASN A 3 -8.11 -12.61 -10.02
C ASN A 3 -9.23 -11.61 -9.74
N GLU A 4 -10.23 -12.00 -8.95
CA GLU A 4 -11.20 -11.07 -8.42
C GLU A 4 -10.43 -10.06 -7.59
N THR A 5 -10.33 -8.85 -8.12
CA THR A 5 -9.77 -7.72 -7.40
C THR A 5 -10.75 -7.41 -6.27
N LYS A 6 -10.52 -7.95 -5.07
CA LYS A 6 -11.25 -7.52 -3.88
C LYS A 6 -10.91 -6.05 -3.65
N LYS A 7 -11.92 -5.18 -3.77
CA LYS A 7 -11.74 -3.71 -3.71
C LYS A 7 -11.29 -3.23 -2.33
N GLU A 8 -11.73 -3.92 -1.29
CA GLU A 8 -11.46 -3.61 0.11
C GLU A 8 -11.64 -4.91 0.89
N VAL A 9 -10.78 -5.16 1.88
CA VAL A 9 -10.80 -6.37 2.71
C VAL A 9 -10.50 -5.97 4.14
N ASP A 10 -11.04 -6.72 5.10
CA ASP A 10 -10.66 -6.57 6.51
C ASP A 10 -9.15 -6.83 6.66
N LEU A 11 -8.51 -6.10 7.57
CA LEU A 11 -7.08 -6.25 7.83
C LEU A 11 -6.71 -7.68 8.27
N LEU A 12 -7.60 -8.36 9.00
CA LEU A 12 -7.43 -9.75 9.42
C LEU A 12 -7.44 -10.71 8.24
N ASP A 13 -8.23 -10.41 7.20
CA ASP A 13 -8.31 -11.22 5.99
C ASP A 13 -7.14 -10.98 5.03
N LEU A 14 -6.46 -9.84 5.15
CA LEU A 14 -5.35 -9.46 4.28
C LEU A 14 -4.22 -10.50 4.29
N LYS A 15 -3.92 -11.07 5.47
CA LYS A 15 -2.85 -12.08 5.62
C LYS A 15 -3.14 -13.35 4.82
N ASN A 16 -4.40 -13.71 4.65
CA ASN A 16 -4.80 -14.90 3.88
C ASN A 16 -4.74 -14.65 2.36
N ILE A 17 -4.78 -13.38 1.94
CA ILE A 17 -4.76 -12.99 0.52
C ILE A 17 -3.32 -12.82 0.01
N VAL A 18 -2.43 -12.34 0.88
CA VAL A 18 -1.02 -12.14 0.53
C VAL A 18 -0.26 -13.43 0.84
N GLU A 19 -0.13 -14.32 -0.15
CA GLU A 19 0.75 -15.50 -0.05
C GLU A 19 2.17 -15.08 0.40
N SER A 20 2.88 -15.96 1.11
CA SER A 20 4.13 -15.65 1.85
C SER A 20 5.31 -15.09 1.03
N ASN A 21 5.20 -15.00 -0.29
CA ASN A 21 6.26 -14.52 -1.19
C ASN A 21 5.96 -13.14 -1.80
N HIS A 22 4.84 -12.52 -1.42
CA HIS A 22 4.41 -11.23 -1.95
C HIS A 22 4.60 -10.11 -0.94
N LYS A 23 4.85 -8.90 -1.44
CA LYS A 23 5.05 -7.72 -0.59
C LYS A 23 3.75 -6.92 -0.40
N ILE A 24 3.65 -6.28 0.75
CA ILE A 24 2.61 -5.30 1.08
C ILE A 24 3.22 -3.90 0.97
N MET A 25 2.50 -2.96 0.38
CA MET A 25 2.86 -1.54 0.35
C MET A 25 2.06 -0.76 1.38
N GLY A 26 2.71 0.07 2.18
CA GLY A 26 2.05 1.05 3.04
C GLY A 26 2.05 2.43 2.40
N LEU A 27 0.92 3.13 2.43
CA LEU A 27 0.78 4.52 2.00
C LEU A 27 0.28 5.42 3.12
N ASP A 28 1.02 6.49 3.36
CA ASP A 28 0.62 7.61 4.22
C ASP A 28 0.31 8.83 3.33
N LEU A 29 -0.98 9.16 3.21
CA LEU A 29 -1.47 10.17 2.28
C LEU A 29 -1.40 11.58 2.90
N GLY A 30 -0.43 12.39 2.44
CA GLY A 30 -0.33 13.81 2.77
C GLY A 30 -0.63 14.73 1.58
N LYS A 31 -1.08 15.95 1.88
CA LYS A 31 -1.43 16.97 0.84
C LYS A 31 -0.27 17.39 -0.06
N LYS A 32 0.98 17.22 0.39
CA LYS A 32 2.20 17.57 -0.37
C LYS A 32 3.08 16.37 -0.67
N ARG A 33 3.04 15.34 0.17
CA ARG A 33 3.99 14.25 0.18
C ARG A 33 3.25 12.98 0.56
N ILE A 34 3.53 11.90 -0.15
CA ILE A 34 3.01 10.57 0.14
C ILE A 34 4.15 9.71 0.64
N GLY A 35 4.08 9.26 1.89
CA GLY A 35 5.02 8.30 2.45
C GLY A 35 4.76 6.92 1.84
N VAL A 36 5.80 6.25 1.34
CA VAL A 36 5.69 4.88 0.82
C VAL A 36 6.62 3.96 1.59
N SER A 37 6.06 2.88 2.11
CA SER A 37 6.79 1.78 2.76
C SER A 37 6.50 0.45 2.09
N ILE A 38 7.36 -0.53 2.33
CA ILE A 38 7.18 -1.89 1.85
C ILE A 38 7.48 -2.90 2.94
N SER A 39 6.76 -4.02 2.95
CA SER A 39 7.03 -5.08 3.92
C SER A 39 8.39 -5.74 3.71
N THR A 40 8.92 -6.30 4.80
CA THR A 40 9.93 -7.36 4.74
C THR A 40 9.37 -8.58 4.00
N SER A 41 10.24 -9.45 3.50
CA SER A 41 9.82 -10.61 2.69
C SER A 41 8.98 -11.63 3.49
N ASP A 42 9.17 -11.69 4.80
CA ASP A 42 8.40 -12.50 5.74
C ASP A 42 7.16 -11.78 6.32
N ILE A 43 6.88 -10.54 5.86
CA ILE A 43 5.73 -9.72 6.28
C ILE A 43 5.72 -9.48 7.80
N SER A 44 6.90 -9.42 8.44
CA SER A 44 7.04 -9.17 9.89
C SER A 44 7.20 -7.69 10.24
N GLY A 45 7.55 -6.84 9.28
CA GLY A 45 7.69 -5.40 9.49
C GLY A 45 7.60 -4.58 8.21
N ALA A 46 7.55 -3.25 8.35
CA ALA A 46 7.53 -2.29 7.26
C ALA A 46 8.86 -1.52 7.20
N LEU A 47 9.44 -1.42 6.01
CA LEU A 47 10.64 -0.65 5.71
C LEU A 47 10.29 0.59 4.90
N PRO A 48 10.86 1.77 5.21
CA PRO A 48 10.65 2.96 4.40
C PRO A 48 11.23 2.73 3.00
N LEU A 49 10.46 3.04 1.95
CA LEU A 49 10.93 2.93 0.57
C LEU A 49 11.35 4.31 0.03
N ARG A 50 10.42 5.27 -0.01
CA ARG A 50 10.68 6.66 -0.42
C ARG A 50 9.46 7.54 -0.12
N THR A 51 9.60 8.84 -0.36
CA THR A 51 8.47 9.77 -0.39
C THR A 51 8.19 10.20 -1.83
N ILE A 52 6.92 10.22 -2.23
CA ILE A 52 6.47 10.77 -3.51
C ILE A 52 5.99 12.21 -3.28
N GLN A 53 6.45 13.16 -4.09
CA GLN A 53 5.88 14.51 -4.11
C GLN A 53 4.50 14.45 -4.76
N TYR A 54 3.47 14.92 -4.08
CA TYR A 54 2.11 14.89 -4.63
C TYR A 54 1.93 16.02 -5.65
N SER A 55 1.64 15.65 -6.89
CA SER A 55 1.34 16.57 -8.00
C SER A 55 -0.04 16.32 -8.64
N GLY A 56 -0.67 15.18 -8.33
CA GLY A 56 -2.00 14.81 -8.82
C GLY A 56 -2.24 13.31 -8.70
N ILE A 57 -3.50 12.90 -8.90
CA ILE A 57 -3.87 11.47 -8.76
C ILE A 57 -3.26 10.61 -9.87
N ASN A 58 -3.20 11.10 -11.11
CA ASN A 58 -2.65 10.36 -12.24
C ASN A 58 -1.15 10.08 -12.05
N ASP A 59 -0.38 11.12 -11.72
CA ASP A 59 1.05 10.99 -11.45
C ASP A 59 1.32 10.03 -10.27
N LEU A 60 0.49 10.10 -9.22
CA LEU A 60 0.58 9.18 -8.09
C LEU A 60 0.33 7.73 -8.54
N VAL A 61 -0.72 7.48 -9.31
CA VAL A 61 -1.03 6.14 -9.83
C VAL A 61 0.11 5.60 -10.69
N ASP A 62 0.74 6.44 -11.51
CA ASP A 62 1.88 6.05 -12.33
C ASP A 62 3.10 5.67 -11.48
N GLU A 63 3.42 6.48 -10.48
CA GLU A 63 4.53 6.20 -9.55
C GLU A 63 4.27 4.94 -8.73
N LEU A 64 3.05 4.74 -8.22
CA LEU A 64 2.66 3.53 -7.49
C LEU A 64 2.72 2.30 -8.39
N SER A 65 2.25 2.40 -9.63
CA SER A 65 2.27 1.30 -10.61
C SER A 65 3.69 0.81 -10.89
N LYS A 66 4.67 1.73 -10.98
CA LYS A 66 6.09 1.37 -11.11
C LYS A 66 6.57 0.59 -9.89
N ILE A 67 6.31 1.10 -8.68
CA ILE A 67 6.74 0.45 -7.43
C ILE A 67 6.12 -0.95 -7.29
N ILE A 68 4.82 -1.07 -7.59
CA ILE A 68 4.08 -2.34 -7.52
C ILE A 68 4.74 -3.40 -8.41
N LYS A 69 5.07 -3.04 -9.65
CA LYS A 69 5.74 -3.94 -10.59
C LYS A 69 7.15 -4.30 -10.12
N THR A 70 7.95 -3.32 -9.71
CA THR A 70 9.34 -3.53 -9.29
C THR A 70 9.46 -4.43 -8.06
N HIS A 71 8.53 -4.33 -7.12
CA HIS A 71 8.62 -5.07 -5.85
C HIS A 71 7.61 -6.21 -5.70
N ASN A 72 6.89 -6.55 -6.78
CA ASN A 72 5.84 -7.58 -6.79
C ASN A 72 4.83 -7.41 -5.64
N VAL A 73 4.33 -6.19 -5.48
CA VAL A 73 3.34 -5.86 -4.45
C VAL A 73 1.98 -6.47 -4.83
N LYS A 74 1.30 -7.12 -3.88
CA LYS A 74 -0.04 -7.70 -4.09
C LYS A 74 -1.12 -7.11 -3.19
N ALA A 75 -0.72 -6.32 -2.22
CA ALA A 75 -1.62 -5.64 -1.31
C ALA A 75 -1.10 -4.26 -0.96
N MET A 76 -2.03 -3.35 -0.67
CA MET A 76 -1.73 -2.00 -0.22
C MET A 76 -2.54 -1.69 1.03
N VAL A 77 -1.89 -1.09 2.02
CA VAL A 77 -2.52 -0.54 3.21
C VAL A 77 -2.44 0.97 3.11
N ILE A 78 -3.58 1.65 3.17
CA ILE A 78 -3.69 3.10 3.05
C ILE A 78 -4.11 3.64 4.42
N GLY A 79 -3.35 4.58 4.96
CA GLY A 79 -3.74 5.27 6.19
C GLY A 79 -5.05 6.03 5.99
N LEU A 80 -6.08 5.67 6.77
CA LEU A 80 -7.34 6.39 6.83
C LEU A 80 -7.19 7.56 7.81
N PRO A 81 -7.28 8.81 7.34
CA PRO A 81 -7.21 9.98 8.22
C PRO A 81 -8.54 10.10 8.96
N ILE A 82 -8.59 9.57 10.18
CA ILE A 82 -9.69 9.73 11.12
C ILE A 82 -9.36 10.82 12.14
N ASN A 83 -10.37 11.55 12.60
CA ASN A 83 -10.25 12.46 13.72
C ASN A 83 -10.02 11.70 15.03
N MET A 84 -9.55 12.39 16.06
CA MET A 84 -9.26 11.77 17.36
C MET A 84 -10.49 11.20 18.06
N ASP A 85 -11.69 11.66 17.71
CA ASP A 85 -12.97 11.14 18.20
C ASP A 85 -13.51 9.98 17.35
N GLY A 86 -12.77 9.55 16.33
CA GLY A 86 -13.15 8.47 15.43
C GLY A 86 -14.08 8.88 14.28
N SER A 87 -14.42 10.18 14.17
CA SER A 87 -15.13 10.75 12.99
C SER A 87 -14.23 11.01 11.79
#